data_AF-A0A4Y8C9N5-F1
#
_entry.id   AF-A0A4Y8C9N5-F1
#
_cell.length_a   1.000
_cell.length_b   1.000
_cell.length_c   1.000
_cell.angle_alpha   90.00
_cell.angle_beta   90.00
_cell.angle_gamma   90.00
#
_symmetry.space_group_name_H-M   'P 1'
#
loop_
_entity.id
_entity.type
_entity.pdbx_description
1 polymer ?
#
loop_
_entity_poly.entity_id
_entity_poly.type
_entity_poly.pdbx_seq_one_letter_code
_entity_poly.pdbx_strand_id
1 'polypeptide(L)'
;ENIAKKLKTYPPLQAAFLGINEIGFSVLSISIVLLCVFIPISYMNSISGLFFNALGISVASGIVISFLVSVFLIPSIGARFLNPKENKFYEKTEAFFEKIEQKYENLLYKIL
;
A
#
# COMPACT_ATOMS: atom_id res chain seq x y z
N GLU A 1 -5.44 4.10 3.61
CA GLU A 1 -6.04 3.51 4.83
C GLU A 1 -5.32 3.94 6.10
N ASN A 2 -4.02 3.67 6.26
CA ASN A 2 -3.33 3.96 7.53
C ASN A 2 -3.45 5.43 7.99
N ILE A 3 -3.28 6.38 7.06
CA ILE A 3 -3.49 7.82 7.33
C ILE A 3 -4.94 8.11 7.75
N ALA A 4 -5.94 7.48 7.11
CA ALA A 4 -7.36 7.66 7.44
C ALA A 4 -7.68 7.16 8.85
N LYS A 5 -7.10 6.02 9.25
CA LYS A 5 -7.25 5.46 10.59
C LYS A 5 -6.66 6.42 11.64
N LYS A 6 -5.48 7.00 11.39
CA LYS A 6 -4.87 7.99 12.30
C LYS A 6 -5.61 9.34 12.29
N LEU A 7 -6.26 9.72 11.20
CA LEU A 7 -7.04 10.96 11.08
C LEU A 7 -8.23 11.00 12.04
N LYS A 8 -8.76 9.83 12.46
CA LYS A 8 -9.80 9.74 13.50
C LYS A 8 -9.32 10.26 14.87
N THR A 9 -8.00 10.32 15.12
CA THR A 9 -7.42 10.67 16.44
C THR A 9 -6.48 11.87 16.40
N TYR A 10 -5.77 12.10 15.30
CA TYR A 10 -4.72 13.13 15.18
C TYR A 10 -5.06 14.20 14.12
N PRO A 11 -4.52 15.43 14.26
CA PRO A 11 -4.61 16.46 13.23
C PRO A 11 -4.10 15.96 11.87
N PRO A 12 -4.64 16.43 10.72
CA PRO A 12 -4.34 15.87 9.40
C PRO A 12 -2.85 15.75 9.05
N LEU A 13 -2.06 16.77 9.39
CA LEU A 13 -0.62 16.77 9.12
C LEU A 13 0.13 15.73 9.99
N GLN A 14 -0.27 15.59 11.25
CA GLN A 14 0.32 14.62 12.16
C GLN A 14 -0.12 13.19 11.82
N ALA A 15 -1.38 13.00 11.44
CA ALA A 15 -1.92 11.72 10.97
C ALA A 15 -1.20 11.22 9.72
N ALA A 16 -0.89 12.11 8.77
CA ALA A 16 -0.12 11.78 7.57
C ALA A 16 1.32 11.35 7.92
N PHE A 17 1.99 12.08 8.82
CA PHE A 17 3.36 11.76 9.23
C PHE A 17 3.45 10.45 10.02
N LEU A 18 2.55 10.22 10.97
CA LEU A 18 2.49 8.96 11.71
C LEU A 18 2.10 7.80 10.78
N GLY A 19 1.15 8.04 9.89
CA GLY A 19 0.67 7.05 8.94
C GLY A 19 1.77 6.56 8.00
N ILE A 20 2.62 7.48 7.49
CA ILE A 20 3.74 7.12 6.61
C ILE A 20 4.90 6.49 7.37
N ASN A 21 5.21 6.91 8.61
CA ASN A 21 6.30 6.32 9.38
C ASN A 21 6.04 4.85 9.75
N GLU A 22 4.80 4.50 10.04
CA GLU A 22 4.43 3.13 10.41
C GLU A 22 4.56 2.14 9.24
N ILE A 23 4.27 2.58 8.00
CA ILE A 23 4.30 1.70 6.81
C ILE A 23 5.51 1.93 5.91
N GLY A 24 6.24 3.04 6.08
CA GLY A 24 7.27 3.48 5.14
C GLY A 24 8.39 2.46 4.98
N PHE A 25 8.82 1.86 6.09
CA PHE A 25 9.81 0.78 6.07
C PHE A 25 9.30 -0.47 5.34
N SER A 26 8.04 -0.87 5.58
CA SER A 26 7.43 -2.02 4.92
C SER A 26 7.30 -1.81 3.41
N VAL A 27 6.88 -0.62 2.98
CA VAL A 27 6.76 -0.26 1.54
C VAL A 27 8.13 -0.27 0.87
N LEU A 28 9.15 0.34 1.51
CA LEU A 28 10.52 0.32 1.00
C LEU A 28 11.04 -1.13 0.86
N SER A 29 10.79 -1.98 1.85
CA SER A 29 11.21 -3.38 1.84
C SER A 29 10.59 -4.14 0.68
N ILE A 30 9.28 -4.01 0.45
CA ILE A 30 8.59 -4.65 -0.67
C ILE A 30 9.13 -4.14 -2.00
N SER A 31 9.35 -2.82 -2.14
CA SER A 31 9.95 -2.25 -3.35
C SER A 31 11.33 -2.85 -3.66
N ILE A 32 12.19 -3.00 -2.64
CA ILE A 32 13.51 -3.64 -2.79
C ILE A 32 13.37 -5.11 -3.19
N VAL A 33 12.49 -5.87 -2.53
CA VAL A 33 12.23 -7.28 -2.86
C VAL A 33 11.78 -7.43 -4.31
N LEU A 34 10.87 -6.57 -4.78
CA LEU A 34 10.43 -6.58 -6.18
C LEU A 34 11.58 -6.25 -7.13
N LEU A 35 12.40 -5.25 -6.82
CA LEU A 35 13.59 -4.93 -7.62
C LEU A 35 14.57 -6.10 -7.67
N CYS A 36 14.81 -6.81 -6.56
CA CYS A 36 15.63 -8.02 -6.53
C CYS A 36 15.13 -9.13 -7.44
N VAL A 37 13.82 -9.17 -7.73
CA VAL A 37 13.23 -10.13 -8.68
C VAL A 37 13.35 -9.62 -10.11
N PHE A 38 13.00 -8.36 -10.39
CA PHE A 38 12.91 -7.84 -11.77
C PHE A 38 14.25 -7.45 -12.39
N ILE A 39 15.23 -7.00 -11.60
CA ILE A 39 16.58 -6.69 -12.08
C ILE A 39 17.23 -7.91 -12.75
N PRO A 40 17.34 -9.09 -12.12
CA PRO A 40 17.94 -10.26 -12.77
C PRO A 40 17.12 -10.77 -13.96
N ILE A 41 15.78 -10.70 -13.91
CA ILE A 41 14.92 -11.04 -15.05
C ILE A 41 15.26 -10.16 -16.26
N SER A 42 15.60 -8.88 -16.02
CA SER A 42 15.97 -8.00 -17.11
C SER A 42 17.24 -8.46 -17.86
N TYR A 43 18.17 -9.16 -17.21
CA TYR A 43 19.42 -9.59 -17.83
C TYR A 43 19.35 -10.95 -18.55
N MET A 44 18.16 -11.50 -18.76
CA MET A 44 18.00 -12.77 -19.48
C MET A 44 18.23 -12.58 -21.00
N ASN A 45 19.31 -13.17 -21.53
CA ASN A 45 19.74 -13.00 -22.94
C ASN A 45 19.19 -14.08 -23.92
N SER A 46 18.11 -14.78 -23.60
CA SER A 46 17.48 -15.72 -24.53
C SER A 46 16.56 -15.00 -25.54
N ILE A 47 16.16 -15.65 -26.64
CA ILE A 47 15.17 -15.08 -27.58
C ILE A 47 13.87 -14.69 -26.86
N SER A 48 13.42 -15.53 -25.91
CA SER A 48 12.30 -15.19 -25.02
C SER A 48 12.66 -14.08 -24.02
N GLY A 49 13.93 -13.98 -23.64
CA GLY A 49 14.49 -12.98 -22.73
C GLY A 49 14.42 -11.55 -23.23
N LEU A 50 14.39 -11.29 -24.55
CA LEU A 50 14.19 -9.94 -25.10
C LEU A 50 12.86 -9.30 -24.65
N PHE A 51 11.77 -10.08 -24.61
CA PHE A 51 10.49 -9.59 -24.11
C PHE A 51 10.54 -9.36 -22.59
N PHE A 52 11.19 -10.25 -21.84
CA PHE A 52 11.34 -10.12 -20.38
C PHE A 52 12.30 -9.00 -19.97
N ASN A 53 13.30 -8.65 -20.78
CA ASN A 53 14.17 -7.50 -20.58
C ASN A 53 13.37 -6.19 -20.62
N ALA A 54 12.60 -5.99 -21.69
CA ALA A 54 11.76 -4.82 -21.85
C ALA A 54 10.69 -4.72 -20.74
N LEU A 55 10.07 -5.85 -20.36
CA LEU A 55 9.10 -5.90 -19.26
C LEU A 55 9.77 -5.63 -17.90
N GLY A 56 10.93 -6.23 -17.63
CA GLY A 56 11.65 -6.07 -16.37
C GLY A 56 12.05 -4.62 -16.11
N ILE A 57 12.58 -3.93 -17.13
CA ILE A 57 12.94 -2.51 -17.05
C ILE A 57 11.70 -1.64 -16.85
N SER A 58 10.62 -1.92 -17.59
CA SER A 58 9.34 -1.20 -17.45
C SER A 58 8.79 -1.32 -16.03
N VAL A 59 8.70 -2.53 -15.49
CA VAL A 59 8.19 -2.76 -14.13
C VAL A 59 9.11 -2.17 -13.07
N ALA A 60 10.44 -2.33 -13.20
CA ALA A 60 11.40 -1.75 -12.27
C ALA A 60 11.29 -0.21 -12.21
N SER A 61 11.19 0.46 -13.36
CA SER A 61 10.97 1.91 -13.41
C SER A 61 9.63 2.30 -12.77
N GLY A 62 8.57 1.52 -13.02
CA GLY A 62 7.25 1.72 -12.40
C GLY A 62 7.28 1.58 -10.87
N ILE A 63 8.03 0.61 -10.33
CA ILE A 63 8.19 0.42 -8.88
C ILE A 63 8.87 1.63 -8.25
N VAL A 64 9.95 2.13 -8.85
CA VAL A 64 10.67 3.31 -8.34
C VAL A 64 9.77 4.54 -8.34
N ILE A 65 9.07 4.79 -9.45
CA ILE A 65 8.13 5.92 -9.56
C ILE A 65 6.99 5.77 -8.55
N SER A 66 6.42 4.57 -8.41
CA SER A 66 5.34 4.27 -7.47
C SER A 66 5.79 4.50 -6.02
N PHE A 67 7.00 4.07 -5.67
CA PHE A 67 7.58 4.32 -4.35
C PHE A 67 7.70 5.82 -4.05
N LEU A 68 8.23 6.60 -5.00
CA LEU A 68 8.32 8.06 -4.87
C LEU A 68 6.94 8.71 -4.72
N VAL A 69 5.98 8.33 -5.54
CA VAL A 69 4.60 8.83 -5.43
C VAL A 69 3.99 8.47 -4.07
N SER A 70 4.27 7.27 -3.56
CA SER A 70 3.78 6.82 -2.26
C SER A 70 4.35 7.62 -1.09
N VAL A 71 5.65 7.91 -1.12
CA VAL A 71 6.32 8.64 -0.02
C VAL A 71 6.08 10.14 -0.08
N PHE A 72 5.96 10.74 -1.27
CA PHE A 72 5.83 12.19 -1.40
C PHE A 72 4.39 12.66 -1.63
N LEU A 73 3.70 12.07 -2.62
CA LEU A 73 2.37 12.52 -3.04
C LEU A 73 1.27 12.07 -2.08
N ILE A 74 1.26 10.78 -1.70
CA ILE A 74 0.18 10.22 -0.88
C ILE A 74 0.06 10.92 0.49
N PRO A 75 1.13 11.17 1.28
CA PRO A 75 0.98 11.88 2.54
C PRO A 75 0.57 13.34 2.35
N SER A 76 1.06 14.00 1.31
CA SER A 76 0.70 15.39 0.99
C SER A 76 -0.79 15.52 0.66
N ILE A 77 -1.33 14.61 -0.15
CA ILE A 77 -2.75 14.57 -0.49
C ILE A 77 -3.57 14.15 0.73
N GLY A 78 -3.12 13.13 1.46
CA GLY A 78 -3.78 12.65 2.68
C GLY A 78 -3.91 13.71 3.76
N ALA A 79 -2.90 14.57 3.94
CA ALA A 79 -2.94 15.66 4.91
C ALA A 79 -3.92 16.78 4.54
N ARG A 80 -4.20 16.98 3.24
CA ARG A 80 -4.96 18.14 2.75
C ARG A 80 -6.38 17.82 2.30
N PHE A 81 -6.61 16.65 1.72
CA PHE A 81 -7.87 16.29 1.07
C PHE A 81 -8.65 15.19 1.80
N LEU A 82 -8.03 14.48 2.75
CA LEU A 82 -8.71 13.41 3.46
C LEU A 82 -9.66 14.02 4.50
N ASN A 83 -10.97 13.82 4.28
CA ASN A 83 -12.01 14.27 5.19
C ASN A 83 -12.50 13.10 6.05
N PRO A 84 -12.60 13.26 7.37
CA PRO A 84 -13.08 12.21 8.28
C PRO A 84 -14.62 12.07 8.28
N LYS A 85 -15.35 12.79 7.43
CA LYS A 85 -16.82 12.75 7.42
C LYS A 85 -17.29 11.46 6.74
N GLU A 86 -17.75 10.53 7.56
CA GLU A 86 -18.32 9.28 7.09
C GLU A 86 -19.71 9.52 6.48
N ASN A 87 -19.92 8.95 5.29
CA ASN A 87 -21.17 9.07 4.57
C ASN A 87 -22.07 7.87 4.92
N LYS A 88 -23.40 7.96 4.77
CA LYS A 88 -24.33 6.85 5.09
C LYS A 88 -24.02 5.52 4.39
N PHE A 89 -23.29 5.57 3.28
CA PHE A 89 -22.78 4.38 2.59
C PHE A 89 -21.63 3.71 3.35
N TYR A 90 -20.73 4.50 3.95
CA TYR A 90 -19.60 4.03 4.74
C TYR A 90 -20.08 3.23 5.96
N GLU A 91 -21.04 3.75 6.73
CA GLU A 91 -21.61 3.06 7.90
C GLU A 91 -22.21 1.68 7.55
N LYS A 92 -22.94 1.58 6.42
CA LYS A 92 -23.52 0.30 5.97
C LYS A 92 -22.46 -0.70 5.56
N THR A 93 -21.41 -0.23 4.91
CA THR A 93 -20.30 -1.06 4.45
C THR A 93 -19.40 -1.48 5.61
N GLU A 94 -19.17 -0.61 6.60
CA GLU A 94 -18.40 -0.89 7.81
C GLU A 94 -19.06 -2.01 8.64
N ALA A 95 -20.38 -1.95 8.86
CA ALA A 95 -21.12 -3.01 9.54
C ALA A 95 -21.08 -4.37 8.81
N PHE A 96 -20.88 -4.38 7.49
CA PHE A 96 -20.66 -5.61 6.72
C PHE A 96 -19.23 -6.14 6.89
N PHE A 97 -18.23 -5.25 6.83
CA PHE A 97 -16.83 -5.60 7.04
C PHE A 97 -16.58 -6.15 8.46
N GLU A 98 -17.13 -5.52 9.49
CA GLU A 98 -17.01 -5.99 10.88
C GLU A 98 -17.56 -7.41 11.06
N LYS A 99 -18.67 -7.77 10.39
CA LYS A 99 -19.22 -9.13 10.43
C LYS A 99 -18.31 -10.16 9.78
N ILE A 100 -17.61 -9.78 8.71
CA ILE A 100 -16.62 -10.64 8.06
C ILE A 100 -15.41 -10.82 8.99
N GLU A 101 -14.94 -9.73 9.60
CA GLU A 101 -13.81 -9.72 10.52
C GLU A 101 -14.06 -10.63 11.73
N GLN A 102 -15.22 -10.47 12.39
CA GLN A 102 -15.62 -11.32 13.52
C GLN A 102 -15.72 -12.81 13.14
N LYS A 103 -16.21 -13.10 11.93
CA LYS A 103 -16.29 -14.49 11.44
C LYS A 103 -14.90 -15.07 11.16
N TYR A 104 -13.99 -14.26 10.62
CA TYR A 104 -12.60 -14.64 10.38
C TYR A 104 -11.85 -14.89 11.69
N GLU A 105 -11.99 -14.00 12.68
CA GLU A 105 -11.42 -14.18 14.02
C GLU A 105 -11.93 -15.47 14.68
N ASN A 106 -13.24 -15.70 14.67
CA ASN A 106 -13.82 -16.93 15.24
C ASN A 106 -13.34 -18.21 14.53
N LEU A 107 -13.05 -18.13 13.23
CA LEU A 107 -12.49 -19.26 12.49
C LEU A 107 -11.02 -19.48 12.86
N LEU A 108 -10.23 -18.42 12.96
CA LEU A 108 -8.84 -18.47 13.40
C LEU A 108 -8.71 -19.08 14.80
N TYR A 109 -9.51 -18.60 15.75
CA TYR A 109 -9.56 -19.14 17.12
C TYR A 109 -10.01 -20.59 17.22
N LYS A 110 -10.69 -21.11 16.19
CA LYS A 110 -11.15 -22.50 16.15
C LYS A 110 -10.13 -23.43 15.51
N ILE A 111 -9.23 -22.89 14.68
CA ILE A 111 -8.20 -23.64 13.96
C ILE A 111 -6.86 -23.64 14.72
N LEU A 112 -6.52 -22.53 15.38
CA LEU A 112 -5.34 -22.38 16.25
C LEU A 112 -5.63 -22.92 17.65
#